data_AF-A0A2T1HLU1-F1
#
_entry.id   AF-A0A2T1HLU1-F1
#
_cell.length_a   1.000
_cell.length_b   1.000
_cell.length_c   1.000
_cell.angle_alpha   90.00
_cell.angle_beta   90.00
_cell.angle_gamma   90.00
#
_symmetry.space_group_name_H-M   'P 1'
#
loop_
_entity.id
_entity.type
_entity.pdbx_description
1 polymer ?
#
loop_
_entity_poly.entity_id
_entity_poly.type
_entity_poly.pdbx_seq_one_letter_code
_entity_poly.pdbx_strand_id
1 'polypeptide(L)'
;MAVMACAAAVSLAGPLRANEGPKGLVTSASASSLEPFRSGLAANMRNCAAGLTEGRRAAAMAALNRARHLALAATTVDSLGLQTADAFRQAYDAIKKARALVQDGRPERAAEVLAQAAAGLDKAPMGQPASFRAADALSGALGQTAVNASGETLGTLKGLHADKDHLVADLRVGGVLGLGAKTISLDADQVLLGRPYVALATKAGPTDLKNNSSK
;
A
#
# COMPACT_ATOMS: atom_id res chain seq x y z
N MET A 1 -5.09 34.62 15.87
CA MET A 1 -5.08 33.14 15.90
C MET A 1 -6.48 32.64 15.60
N ALA A 2 -6.70 32.13 14.38
CA ALA A 2 -7.84 31.27 14.04
C ALA A 2 -7.53 30.67 12.66
N VAL A 3 -7.07 29.41 12.62
CA VAL A 3 -7.01 28.66 11.37
C VAL A 3 -8.22 27.73 11.38
N MET A 4 -9.19 28.09 10.55
CA MET A 4 -10.44 27.38 10.32
C MET A 4 -10.12 26.11 9.53
N ALA A 5 -10.26 24.94 10.16
CA ALA A 5 -10.14 23.65 9.50
C ALA A 5 -11.46 23.32 8.78
N CYS A 6 -11.48 23.49 7.46
CA CYS A 6 -12.57 23.02 6.61
C CYS A 6 -12.50 21.48 6.51
N ALA A 7 -13.38 20.80 7.24
CA ALA A 7 -13.69 19.40 7.04
C ALA A 7 -14.52 19.24 5.76
N ALA A 8 -13.96 18.60 4.73
CA ALA A 8 -14.69 18.27 3.52
C ALA A 8 -15.49 16.97 3.74
N ALA A 9 -16.80 17.12 4.00
CA ALA A 9 -17.75 16.01 3.98
C ALA A 9 -17.90 15.47 2.54
N VAL A 10 -17.81 14.14 2.38
CA VAL A 10 -17.96 13.44 1.10
C VAL A 10 -19.45 13.27 0.80
N SER A 11 -19.90 13.76 -0.36
CA SER A 11 -21.24 13.48 -0.88
C SER A 11 -21.12 12.74 -2.22
N LEU A 12 -21.76 11.57 -2.31
CA LEU A 12 -21.75 10.67 -3.47
C LEU A 12 -22.93 11.01 -4.40
N ALA A 13 -22.67 11.60 -5.56
CA ALA A 13 -23.70 11.80 -6.59
C ALA A 13 -23.12 11.62 -8.00
N GLY A 14 -23.55 10.56 -8.70
CA GLY A 14 -23.50 10.47 -10.17
C GLY A 14 -22.82 9.22 -10.76
N PRO A 15 -23.25 8.77 -11.97
CA PRO A 15 -22.75 7.53 -12.59
C PRO A 15 -21.43 7.72 -13.35
N LEU A 16 -20.58 6.70 -13.29
CA LEU A 16 -19.16 6.70 -13.68
C LEU A 16 -18.94 6.33 -15.17
N ARG A 17 -18.05 7.04 -15.87
CA ARG A 17 -17.52 6.68 -17.20
C ARG A 17 -16.19 5.95 -17.07
N ALA A 18 -15.99 4.90 -17.88
CA ALA A 18 -14.79 4.08 -17.90
C ALA A 18 -13.73 4.65 -18.85
N ASN A 19 -12.50 4.84 -18.37
CA ASN A 19 -11.27 4.25 -18.93
C ASN A 19 -9.96 4.84 -18.41
N GLU A 20 -9.98 5.85 -17.54
CA GLU A 20 -8.79 6.27 -16.79
C GLU A 20 -9.22 6.52 -15.34
N GLY A 21 -9.21 5.46 -14.53
CA GLY A 21 -9.56 5.60 -13.12
C GLY A 21 -8.49 6.40 -12.36
N PRO A 22 -8.87 7.29 -11.44
CA PRO A 22 -7.94 8.13 -10.69
C PRO A 22 -7.01 7.32 -9.80
N LYS A 23 -5.77 7.78 -9.72
CA LYS A 23 -4.78 7.38 -8.73
C LYS A 23 -4.76 8.43 -7.63
N GLY A 24 -4.77 8.03 -6.37
CA GLY A 24 -4.85 8.99 -5.27
C GLY A 24 -4.80 8.34 -3.90
N LEU A 25 -4.59 9.13 -2.86
CA LEU A 25 -4.81 8.69 -1.49
C LEU A 25 -6.23 9.06 -1.04
N VAL A 26 -6.93 8.09 -0.46
CA VAL A 26 -8.20 8.30 0.26
C VAL A 26 -7.91 8.14 1.75
N THR A 27 -8.32 9.11 2.56
CA THR A 27 -8.12 9.07 4.02
C THR A 27 -9.43 9.23 4.77
N SER A 28 -9.51 8.60 5.94
CA SER A 28 -10.52 8.93 6.96
C SER A 28 -10.27 10.35 7.51
N ALA A 29 -11.28 10.94 8.17
CA ALA A 29 -11.17 12.28 8.76
C ALA A 29 -10.07 12.35 9.85
N SER A 30 -9.71 11.22 10.44
CA SER A 30 -8.70 11.07 11.50
C SER A 30 -7.29 10.77 11.00
N ALA A 31 -7.09 10.49 9.71
CA ALA A 31 -5.81 10.04 9.18
C ALA A 31 -5.27 11.01 8.11
N SER A 32 -4.07 11.54 8.31
CA SER A 32 -3.47 12.52 7.40
C SER A 32 -2.02 12.23 7.03
N SER A 33 -1.50 11.03 7.37
CA SER A 33 -0.07 10.72 7.26
C SER A 33 0.21 9.40 6.57
N LEU A 34 1.08 9.42 5.57
CA LEU A 34 1.58 8.23 4.85
C LEU A 34 2.47 7.31 5.68
N GLU A 35 2.62 7.58 6.98
CA GLU A 35 3.49 6.88 7.90
C GLU A 35 3.35 5.36 7.90
N PRO A 36 2.14 4.77 7.89
CA PRO A 36 2.00 3.31 7.91
C PRO A 36 2.69 2.65 6.71
N PHE A 37 2.52 3.25 5.53
CA PHE A 37 3.10 2.73 4.28
C PHE A 37 4.61 2.95 4.21
N ARG A 38 5.09 4.10 4.67
CA ARG A 38 6.52 4.39 4.79
C ARG A 38 7.20 3.37 5.72
N SER A 39 6.69 3.27 6.94
CA SER A 39 7.24 2.41 7.99
C SER A 39 7.23 0.95 7.57
N GLY A 40 6.12 0.46 6.99
CA GLY A 40 6.04 -0.92 6.51
C GLY A 40 6.94 -1.21 5.31
N LEU A 41 7.14 -0.25 4.40
CA LEU A 41 8.10 -0.40 3.30
C LEU A 41 9.54 -0.49 3.84
N ALA A 42 9.95 0.46 4.69
CA ALA A 42 11.27 0.48 5.30
C ALA A 42 11.54 -0.78 6.13
N ALA A 43 10.55 -1.24 6.91
CA ALA A 43 10.64 -2.47 7.69
C ALA A 43 10.86 -3.71 6.81
N ASN A 44 10.14 -3.85 5.69
CA ASN A 44 10.37 -4.97 4.77
C ASN A 44 11.77 -4.93 4.12
N MET A 45 12.28 -3.75 3.79
CA MET A 45 13.63 -3.59 3.26
C MET A 45 14.69 -3.99 4.29
N ARG A 46 14.54 -3.56 5.55
CA ARG A 46 15.41 -3.96 6.67
C ARG A 46 15.34 -5.46 6.94
N ASN A 47 14.14 -6.05 6.96
CA ASN A 47 13.94 -7.48 7.16
C ASN A 47 14.57 -8.31 6.03
N CYS A 48 14.49 -7.82 4.80
CA CYS A 48 15.17 -8.45 3.67
C CYS A 48 16.69 -8.37 3.83
N ALA A 49 17.24 -7.20 4.14
CA ALA A 49 18.67 -7.01 4.36
C ALA A 49 19.21 -7.95 5.45
N ALA A 50 18.57 -7.99 6.62
CA ALA A 50 18.93 -8.89 7.71
C ALA A 50 18.80 -10.37 7.32
N GLY A 51 17.73 -10.73 6.61
CA GLY A 51 17.54 -12.10 6.13
C GLY A 51 18.60 -12.53 5.10
N LEU A 52 19.11 -11.62 4.28
CA LEU A 52 20.20 -11.90 3.34
C LEU A 52 21.53 -12.10 4.07
N THR A 53 21.84 -11.27 5.07
CA THR A 53 23.07 -11.40 5.87
C THR A 53 23.09 -12.65 6.75
N GLU A 54 21.92 -13.08 7.23
CA GLU A 54 21.77 -14.27 8.09
C GLU A 54 21.57 -15.57 7.29
N GLY A 55 21.63 -15.53 5.95
CA GLY A 55 21.41 -16.71 5.10
C GLY A 55 19.96 -17.20 5.03
N ARG A 56 19.00 -16.47 5.60
CA ARG A 56 17.54 -16.77 5.57
C ARG A 56 16.90 -16.34 4.25
N ARG A 57 17.40 -16.85 3.13
CA ARG A 57 17.05 -16.42 1.76
C ARG A 57 15.54 -16.43 1.49
N ALA A 58 14.81 -17.46 1.92
CA ALA A 58 13.37 -17.55 1.69
C ALA A 58 12.60 -16.40 2.38
N ALA A 59 12.88 -16.15 3.66
CA ALA A 59 12.28 -15.07 4.43
C ALA A 59 12.67 -13.69 3.87
N ALA A 60 13.94 -13.54 3.45
CA ALA A 60 14.43 -12.33 2.84
C ALA A 60 13.70 -11.99 1.53
N MET A 61 13.51 -12.98 0.66
CA MET A 61 12.82 -12.79 -0.61
C MET A 61 11.32 -12.54 -0.43
N ALA A 62 10.69 -13.14 0.59
CA ALA A 62 9.32 -12.82 0.95
C ALA A 62 9.18 -11.35 1.37
N ALA A 63 10.09 -10.86 2.23
CA ALA A 63 10.13 -9.46 2.63
C ALA A 63 10.39 -8.52 1.43
N LEU A 64 11.30 -8.88 0.53
CA LEU A 64 11.58 -8.11 -0.69
C LEU A 64 10.34 -8.01 -1.60
N ASN A 65 9.56 -9.08 -1.71
CA ASN A 65 8.35 -9.08 -2.52
C ASN A 65 7.25 -8.19 -1.90
N ARG A 66 7.08 -8.23 -0.58
CA ARG A 66 6.18 -7.32 0.15
C ARG A 66 6.59 -5.86 -0.02
N ALA A 67 7.88 -5.56 0.11
CA ALA A 67 8.42 -4.22 -0.15
C ALA A 67 8.09 -3.76 -1.58
N ARG A 68 8.25 -4.65 -2.57
CA ARG A 68 7.94 -4.34 -3.97
C ARG A 68 6.47 -3.99 -4.19
N HIS A 69 5.54 -4.72 -3.56
CA HIS A 69 4.11 -4.45 -3.70
C HIS A 69 3.74 -3.06 -3.18
N LEU A 70 4.21 -2.71 -1.97
CA LEU A 70 4.01 -1.38 -1.38
C LEU A 70 4.63 -0.28 -2.23
N ALA A 71 5.87 -0.47 -2.67
CA ALA A 71 6.57 0.52 -3.47
C ALA A 71 5.85 0.77 -4.81
N LEU A 72 5.29 -0.27 -5.45
CA LEU A 72 4.48 -0.12 -6.66
C LEU A 72 3.15 0.58 -6.39
N ALA A 73 2.49 0.26 -5.28
CA ALA A 73 1.28 0.96 -4.87
C ALA A 73 1.57 2.46 -4.69
N ALA A 74 2.65 2.83 -4.00
CA ALA A 74 2.98 4.21 -3.70
C ALA A 74 3.52 5.01 -4.90
N THR A 75 4.39 4.42 -5.73
CA THR A 75 5.05 5.14 -6.85
C THR A 75 4.11 5.54 -7.98
N THR A 76 2.91 4.97 -8.00
CA THR A 76 1.89 5.22 -9.03
C THR A 76 0.77 6.12 -8.55
N VAL A 77 0.87 6.66 -7.33
CA VAL A 77 -0.09 7.63 -6.79
C VAL A 77 0.28 9.02 -7.27
N ASP A 78 -0.55 9.59 -8.14
CA ASP A 78 -0.29 10.91 -8.75
C ASP A 78 -0.53 12.07 -7.75
N SER A 79 -1.22 11.82 -6.63
CA SER A 79 -1.54 12.83 -5.60
C SER A 79 -0.45 13.02 -4.53
N LEU A 80 0.68 12.32 -4.65
CA LEU A 80 1.80 12.47 -3.72
C LEU A 80 2.60 13.72 -4.06
N GLY A 81 3.02 14.47 -3.03
CA GLY A 81 3.97 15.56 -3.22
C GLY A 81 5.28 15.05 -3.83
N LEU A 82 5.92 15.85 -4.69
CA LEU A 82 7.11 15.47 -5.46
C LEU A 82 8.19 14.79 -4.61
N GLN A 83 8.56 15.39 -3.47
CA GLN A 83 9.58 14.84 -2.58
C GLN A 83 9.21 13.46 -2.02
N THR A 84 7.94 13.26 -1.69
CA THR A 84 7.44 11.97 -1.18
C THR A 84 7.39 10.93 -2.28
N ALA A 85 6.90 11.30 -3.47
CA ALA A 85 6.91 10.43 -4.64
C ALA A 85 8.33 9.98 -5.02
N ASP A 86 9.30 10.90 -4.97
CA ASP A 86 10.71 10.62 -5.26
C ASP A 86 11.33 9.67 -4.21
N ALA A 87 11.00 9.83 -2.93
CA ALA A 87 11.45 8.91 -1.89
C ALA A 87 10.94 7.47 -2.12
N PHE A 88 9.66 7.30 -2.46
CA PHE A 88 9.11 6.00 -2.82
C PHE A 88 9.71 5.44 -4.11
N ARG A 89 10.01 6.29 -5.10
CA ARG A 89 10.68 5.88 -6.36
C ARG A 89 12.11 5.39 -6.10
N GLN A 90 12.88 6.10 -5.29
CA GLN A 90 14.22 5.69 -4.89
C GLN A 90 14.20 4.35 -4.14
N ALA A 91 13.24 4.14 -3.22
CA ALA A 91 13.07 2.87 -2.54
C ALA A 91 12.72 1.73 -3.53
N TYR A 92 11.86 2.00 -4.52
CA TYR A 92 11.53 1.04 -5.56
C TYR A 92 12.73 0.65 -6.42
N ASP A 93 13.54 1.62 -6.83
CA ASP A 93 14.75 1.37 -7.62
C ASP A 93 15.80 0.58 -6.83
N ALA A 94 15.94 0.86 -5.53
CA ALA A 94 16.78 0.07 -4.63
C ALA A 94 16.30 -1.39 -4.53
N ILE A 95 14.98 -1.63 -4.46
CA ILE A 95 14.40 -2.98 -4.47
C ILE A 95 14.71 -3.72 -5.79
N LYS A 96 14.55 -3.04 -6.93
CA LYS A 96 14.90 -3.62 -8.25
C LYS A 96 16.38 -3.99 -8.32
N LYS A 97 17.26 -3.09 -7.89
CA LYS A 97 18.70 -3.30 -7.84
C LYS A 97 19.08 -4.45 -6.90
N ALA A 98 18.49 -4.51 -5.72
CA ALA A 98 18.73 -5.58 -4.76
C ALA A 98 18.31 -6.96 -5.32
N ARG A 99 17.18 -7.04 -6.02
CA ARG A 99 16.77 -8.29 -6.69
C ARG A 99 17.79 -8.75 -7.72
N ALA A 100 18.30 -7.85 -8.55
CA ALA A 100 19.34 -8.17 -9.53
C ALA A 100 20.62 -8.69 -8.83
N LEU A 101 21.07 -7.99 -7.78
CA LEU A 101 22.24 -8.42 -7.00
C LEU A 101 22.07 -9.80 -6.36
N VAL A 102 20.87 -10.14 -5.86
CA VAL A 102 20.60 -11.49 -5.32
C VAL A 102 20.62 -12.56 -6.43
N GLN A 103 20.17 -12.23 -7.64
CA GLN A 103 20.23 -13.12 -8.80
C GLN A 103 21.68 -13.35 -9.26
N ASP A 104 22.50 -12.31 -9.19
CA ASP A 104 23.93 -12.35 -9.54
C ASP A 104 24.80 -12.98 -8.44
N GLY A 105 24.20 -13.52 -7.37
CA GLY A 105 24.94 -14.16 -6.27
C GLY A 105 25.65 -13.20 -5.32
N ARG A 106 25.19 -11.94 -5.23
CA ARG A 106 25.77 -10.88 -4.37
C ARG A 106 24.80 -10.41 -3.27
N PRO A 107 24.35 -11.31 -2.37
CA PRO A 107 23.32 -10.99 -1.37
C PRO A 107 23.77 -9.95 -0.33
N GLU A 108 25.06 -9.87 0.00
CA GLU A 108 25.60 -8.89 0.96
C GLU A 108 25.46 -7.47 0.39
N ARG A 109 25.81 -7.30 -0.88
CA ARG A 109 25.67 -6.00 -1.56
C ARG A 109 24.20 -5.62 -1.73
N ALA A 110 23.32 -6.60 -1.94
CA ALA A 110 21.88 -6.36 -1.96
C ALA A 110 21.37 -5.89 -0.58
N ALA A 111 21.85 -6.50 0.50
CA ALA A 111 21.50 -6.11 1.87
C ALA A 111 21.92 -4.67 2.18
N GLU A 112 23.15 -4.28 1.81
CA GLU A 112 23.64 -2.90 1.97
C GLU A 112 22.75 -1.88 1.25
N VAL A 113 22.40 -2.15 -0.01
CA VAL A 113 21.53 -1.27 -0.81
C VAL A 113 20.16 -1.09 -0.15
N LEU A 114 19.57 -2.19 0.35
CA LEU A 114 18.27 -2.15 1.01
C LEU A 114 18.33 -1.43 2.36
N ALA A 115 19.38 -1.64 3.15
CA ALA A 115 19.55 -0.97 4.44
C ALA A 115 19.73 0.55 4.27
N GLN A 116 20.55 0.97 3.29
CA GLN A 116 20.75 2.39 2.97
C GLN A 116 19.45 3.05 2.49
N ALA A 117 18.73 2.39 1.58
CA ALA A 117 17.49 2.94 1.05
C ALA A 117 16.37 2.98 2.11
N ALA A 118 16.31 2.01 3.03
CA ALA A 118 15.39 2.06 4.17
C ALA A 118 15.70 3.25 5.09
N ALA A 119 16.97 3.48 5.42
CA ALA A 119 17.39 4.61 6.25
C ALA A 119 17.13 5.97 5.55
N GLY A 120 17.29 6.04 4.23
CA GLY A 120 16.93 7.21 3.44
C GLY A 120 15.42 7.48 3.45
N LEU A 121 14.61 6.43 3.29
CA LEU A 121 13.15 6.52 3.33
C LEU A 121 12.64 6.97 4.71
N ASP A 122 13.21 6.46 5.80
CA ASP A 122 12.84 6.84 7.18
C ASP A 122 13.08 8.35 7.45
N LYS A 123 14.09 8.94 6.79
CA LYS A 123 14.43 10.37 6.90
C LYS A 123 13.71 11.25 5.89
N ALA A 124 13.06 10.67 4.89
CA ALA A 124 12.43 11.43 3.83
C ALA A 124 11.22 12.23 4.37
N PRO A 125 11.06 13.50 3.97
CA PRO A 125 9.90 14.28 4.34
C PRO A 125 8.65 13.63 3.73
N MET A 126 7.74 13.21 4.60
CA MET A 126 6.41 12.76 4.19
C MET A 126 5.50 13.98 4.18
N GLY A 127 5.17 14.45 2.98
CA GLY A 127 4.17 15.49 2.82
C GLY A 127 2.80 14.98 3.23
N GLN A 128 1.90 15.91 3.53
CA GLN A 128 0.49 15.56 3.58
C GLN A 128 0.04 15.17 2.17
N PRO A 129 -0.61 14.02 2.02
CA PRO A 129 -1.19 13.60 0.76
C PRO A 129 -2.29 14.58 0.37
N ALA A 130 -2.39 14.96 -0.90
CA ALA A 130 -3.48 15.82 -1.36
C ALA A 130 -4.82 15.11 -1.13
N SER A 131 -5.76 15.74 -0.42
CA SER A 131 -7.09 15.21 -0.16
C SER A 131 -7.85 15.03 -1.47
N PHE A 132 -8.33 13.81 -1.75
CA PHE A 132 -9.02 13.48 -3.00
C PHE A 132 -10.54 13.31 -2.80
N ARG A 133 -11.34 13.64 -3.82
CA ARG A 133 -12.79 13.38 -3.83
C ARG A 133 -13.07 11.92 -4.25
N ALA A 134 -13.54 11.11 -3.30
CA ALA A 134 -13.63 9.64 -3.38
C ALA A 134 -14.44 9.04 -4.55
N ALA A 135 -15.39 9.78 -5.14
CA ALA A 135 -16.35 9.20 -6.10
C ALA A 135 -15.71 8.80 -7.44
N ASP A 136 -14.81 9.63 -7.98
CA ASP A 136 -14.24 9.37 -9.30
C ASP A 136 -13.13 8.29 -9.24
N ALA A 137 -12.46 8.12 -8.08
CA ALA A 137 -11.24 7.32 -7.88
C ALA A 137 -11.42 5.80 -7.96
N LEU A 138 -12.58 5.30 -7.54
CA LEU A 138 -12.78 3.88 -7.29
C LEU A 138 -12.69 3.02 -8.55
N SER A 139 -13.24 3.50 -9.66
CA SER A 139 -13.51 2.67 -10.85
C SER A 139 -12.26 1.98 -11.41
N GLY A 140 -11.08 2.64 -11.36
CA GLY A 140 -9.82 2.03 -11.81
C GLY A 140 -9.04 1.25 -10.77
N ALA A 141 -9.44 1.32 -9.50
CA ALA A 141 -8.85 0.57 -8.39
C ALA A 141 -9.57 -0.75 -8.14
N LEU A 142 -10.85 -0.86 -8.54
CA LEU A 142 -11.59 -2.10 -8.48
C LEU A 142 -10.90 -3.19 -9.32
N GLY A 143 -10.85 -4.41 -8.79
CA GLY A 143 -10.17 -5.54 -9.42
C GLY A 143 -8.66 -5.57 -9.18
N GLN A 144 -8.07 -4.54 -8.58
CA GLN A 144 -6.65 -4.55 -8.23
C GLN A 144 -6.36 -5.39 -6.99
N THR A 145 -5.10 -5.80 -6.83
CA THR A 145 -4.67 -6.54 -5.64
C THR A 145 -4.49 -5.59 -4.46
N ALA A 146 -5.26 -5.82 -3.39
CA ALA A 146 -5.14 -5.08 -2.15
C ALA A 146 -4.02 -5.68 -1.28
N VAL A 147 -3.17 -4.82 -0.73
CA VAL A 147 -2.12 -5.16 0.23
C VAL A 147 -2.28 -4.34 1.50
N ASN A 148 -1.89 -4.87 2.66
CA ASN A 148 -1.81 -4.05 3.88
C ASN A 148 -0.57 -3.14 3.87
N ALA A 149 -0.45 -2.27 4.87
CA ALA A 149 0.71 -1.40 5.06
C ALA A 149 2.03 -2.17 5.25
N SER A 150 1.99 -3.47 5.56
CA SER A 150 3.14 -4.38 5.59
C SER A 150 3.43 -5.08 4.26
N GLY A 151 2.68 -4.76 3.19
CA GLY A 151 2.86 -5.29 1.83
C GLY A 151 2.36 -6.72 1.63
N GLU A 152 1.63 -7.26 2.60
CA GLU A 152 1.01 -8.57 2.50
C GLU A 152 -0.25 -8.50 1.66
N THR A 153 -0.42 -9.47 0.77
CA THR A 153 -1.62 -9.55 -0.06
C THR A 153 -2.84 -9.94 0.78
N LEU A 154 -3.85 -9.08 0.76
CA LEU A 154 -5.12 -9.29 1.45
C LEU A 154 -6.15 -9.93 0.52
N GLY A 155 -6.21 -9.49 -0.74
CA GLY A 155 -7.19 -9.98 -1.71
C GLY A 155 -7.32 -9.06 -2.92
N THR A 156 -8.50 -9.06 -3.54
CA THR A 156 -8.85 -8.18 -4.66
C THR A 156 -9.84 -7.13 -4.21
N LEU A 157 -9.58 -5.84 -4.45
CA LEU A 157 -10.52 -4.77 -4.12
C LEU A 157 -11.80 -4.88 -4.95
N LYS A 158 -12.97 -4.89 -4.30
CA LYS A 158 -14.30 -4.95 -4.91
C LYS A 158 -15.13 -3.71 -4.67
N GLY A 159 -14.88 -3.03 -3.56
CA GLY A 159 -15.55 -1.80 -3.17
C GLY A 159 -14.69 -1.03 -2.18
N LEU A 160 -14.92 0.27 -2.10
CA LEU A 160 -14.36 1.15 -1.10
C LEU A 160 -15.41 2.22 -0.81
N HIS A 161 -15.88 2.29 0.41
CA HIS A 161 -16.91 3.23 0.82
C HIS A 161 -16.54 3.85 2.17
N ALA A 162 -17.16 4.98 2.50
CA ALA A 162 -17.05 5.55 3.84
C ALA A 162 -18.25 5.06 4.67
N ASP A 163 -17.98 4.51 5.85
CA ASP A 163 -18.98 4.27 6.89
C ASP A 163 -18.70 5.21 8.06
N LYS A 164 -19.61 6.17 8.28
CA LYS A 164 -19.44 7.27 9.23
C LYS A 164 -18.12 8.01 9.02
N ASP A 165 -17.14 7.75 9.89
CA ASP A 165 -15.82 8.40 9.93
C ASP A 165 -14.67 7.47 9.46
N HIS A 166 -14.97 6.24 9.04
CA HIS A 166 -13.99 5.23 8.64
C HIS A 166 -14.12 4.87 7.17
N LEU A 167 -13.00 4.51 6.53
CA LEU A 167 -13.04 3.91 5.19
C LEU A 167 -13.17 2.40 5.33
N VAL A 168 -14.10 1.83 4.58
CA VAL A 168 -14.34 0.40 4.54
C VAL A 168 -14.01 -0.10 3.14
N ALA A 169 -13.03 -1.01 3.05
CA ALA A 169 -12.62 -1.66 1.83
C ALA A 169 -13.22 -3.07 1.74
N ASP A 170 -14.03 -3.31 0.71
CA ASP A 170 -14.56 -4.63 0.41
C ASP A 170 -13.56 -5.40 -0.44
N LEU A 171 -13.06 -6.51 0.11
CA LEU A 171 -12.06 -7.36 -0.51
C LEU A 171 -12.64 -8.72 -0.85
N ARG A 172 -12.40 -9.18 -2.08
CA ARG A 172 -12.59 -10.58 -2.45
C ARG A 172 -11.35 -11.38 -2.06
N VAL A 173 -11.52 -12.37 -1.20
CA VAL A 173 -10.45 -13.25 -0.70
C VAL A 173 -10.78 -14.71 -0.99
N GLY A 174 -9.75 -15.48 -1.38
CA GLY A 174 -9.87 -16.90 -1.66
C GLY A 174 -10.56 -17.22 -3.00
N GLY A 175 -10.84 -18.52 -3.17
CA GLY A 175 -11.44 -19.11 -4.36
C GLY A 175 -10.46 -19.34 -5.52
N VAL A 176 -10.70 -20.40 -6.29
CA VAL A 176 -10.00 -20.68 -7.56
C VAL A 176 -10.94 -20.27 -8.68
N LEU A 177 -10.49 -19.40 -9.58
CA LEU A 177 -11.31 -18.89 -10.70
C LEU A 177 -12.65 -18.25 -10.28
N GLY A 178 -12.74 -17.69 -9.07
CA GLY A 178 -13.97 -17.06 -8.56
C GLY A 178 -14.97 -18.00 -7.89
N LEU A 179 -14.75 -19.31 -7.91
CA LEU A 179 -15.55 -20.27 -7.15
C LEU A 179 -15.04 -20.37 -5.70
N GLY A 180 -15.93 -20.17 -4.73
CA GLY A 180 -15.61 -20.20 -3.30
C GLY A 180 -14.94 -18.93 -2.75
N ALA A 181 -14.88 -17.85 -3.54
CA ALA A 181 -14.35 -16.57 -3.10
C ALA A 181 -15.38 -15.86 -2.19
N LYS A 182 -14.92 -15.27 -1.09
CA LYS A 182 -15.77 -14.50 -0.17
C LYS A 182 -15.42 -13.01 -0.25
N THR A 183 -16.43 -12.17 -0.04
CA THR A 183 -16.22 -10.74 0.15
C THR A 183 -16.17 -10.46 1.64
N ILE A 184 -15.13 -9.76 2.09
CA ILE A 184 -14.95 -9.31 3.46
C ILE A 184 -14.76 -7.80 3.45
N SER A 185 -15.33 -7.12 4.43
CA SER A 185 -15.19 -5.67 4.59
C SER A 185 -14.14 -5.40 5.65
N LEU A 186 -13.17 -4.53 5.35
CA LEU A 186 -12.09 -4.16 6.24
C LEU A 186 -12.08 -2.67 6.49
N ASP A 187 -11.99 -2.30 7.76
CA ASP A 187 -11.68 -0.94 8.15
C ASP A 187 -10.25 -0.60 7.74
N ALA A 188 -10.12 0.52 7.05
CA ALA A 188 -8.86 1.12 6.66
C ALA A 188 -8.85 2.58 7.12
N ASP A 189 -7.77 2.97 7.79
CA ASP A 189 -7.59 4.37 8.15
C ASP A 189 -7.26 5.20 6.90
N GLN A 190 -6.55 4.57 5.95
CA GLN A 190 -6.04 5.18 4.72
C GLN A 190 -5.94 4.16 3.60
N VAL A 191 -6.11 4.62 2.36
CA VAL A 191 -6.03 3.81 1.15
C VAL A 191 -5.22 4.51 0.08
N LEU A 192 -4.09 3.92 -0.32
CA LEU A 192 -3.32 4.33 -1.50
C LEU A 192 -3.85 3.60 -2.75
N LEU A 193 -4.49 4.34 -3.65
CA LEU A 193 -4.96 3.84 -4.93
C LEU A 193 -3.83 3.95 -5.97
N GLY A 194 -2.94 2.96 -5.95
CA GLY A 194 -1.89 2.78 -6.94
C GLY A 194 -2.28 1.85 -8.08
N ARG A 195 -1.29 1.41 -8.86
CA ARG A 195 -1.36 0.34 -9.86
C ARG A 195 -0.06 -0.48 -9.85
N PRO A 196 -0.12 -1.82 -9.95
CA PRO A 196 -1.32 -2.68 -10.00
C PRO A 196 -1.87 -3.03 -8.61
N TYR A 197 -1.37 -2.36 -7.57
CA TYR A 197 -1.72 -2.63 -6.17
C TYR A 197 -2.42 -1.44 -5.53
N VAL A 198 -3.36 -1.75 -4.66
CA VAL A 198 -3.95 -0.81 -3.71
C VAL A 198 -3.40 -1.13 -2.32
N ALA A 199 -2.88 -0.14 -1.60
CA ALA A 199 -2.38 -0.35 -0.24
C ALA A 199 -3.36 0.19 0.80
N LEU A 200 -3.66 -0.62 1.82
CA LEU A 200 -4.58 -0.31 2.91
C LEU A 200 -3.81 -0.16 4.22
N ALA A 201 -3.96 0.97 4.90
CA ALA A 201 -3.52 1.12 6.28
C ALA A 201 -4.58 0.45 7.17
N THR A 202 -4.40 -0.85 7.38
CA THR A 202 -5.26 -1.68 8.22
C THR A 202 -4.41 -2.57 9.11
N LYS A 203 -4.94 -2.92 10.28
CA LYS A 203 -4.31 -3.88 11.21
C LYS A 203 -4.52 -5.33 10.80
N ALA A 204 -5.44 -5.59 9.86
CA ALA A 204 -5.77 -6.95 9.44
C ALA A 204 -4.63 -7.59 8.64
N GLY A 205 -4.21 -8.78 9.05
CA GLY A 205 -3.31 -9.65 8.30
C GLY A 205 -4.08 -10.69 7.48
N PRO A 206 -3.43 -11.37 6.51
CA PRO A 206 -4.07 -12.39 5.67
C PRO A 206 -4.70 -13.54 6.46
N THR A 207 -4.16 -13.84 7.64
CA THR A 207 -4.63 -14.91 8.53
C THR A 207 -5.96 -14.55 9.21
N ASP A 208 -6.15 -13.27 9.55
CA ASP A 208 -7.38 -12.78 10.17
C ASP A 208 -8.57 -12.88 9.21
N LEU A 209 -8.30 -12.66 7.92
CA LEU A 209 -9.28 -12.77 6.84
C LEU A 209 -9.79 -14.21 6.65
N LYS A 210 -8.92 -15.20 6.88
CA LYS A 210 -9.28 -16.63 6.81
C LYS A 210 -10.12 -17.07 8.02
N ASN A 211 -9.93 -16.48 9.19
CA ASN A 211 -10.63 -16.87 10.42
C ASN A 211 -12.03 -16.24 10.52
N ASN A 212 -12.20 -14.99 10.08
CA ASN A 212 -13.53 -14.38 9.93
C ASN A 212 -14.36 -14.98 8.79
N SER A 213 -13.84 -15.99 8.09
CA SER A 213 -14.55 -16.74 7.05
C SER A 213 -15.39 -17.92 7.58
N SER A 214 -15.44 -18.16 8.90
CA SER A 214 -16.06 -19.37 9.50
C SER A 214 -17.27 -19.09 10.42
N LYS A 215 -17.95 -17.96 10.28
CA LYS A 215 -19.25 -17.75 10.91
C LYS A 215 -20.31 -17.45 9.85
#